data_AF-A0A0G2F5N3-F1
#
_entry.id   AF-A0A0G2F5N3-F1
#
_cell.length_a   1.000
_cell.length_b   1.000
_cell.length_c   1.000
_cell.angle_alpha   90.00
_cell.angle_beta   90.00
_cell.angle_gamma   90.00
#
_symmetry.space_group_name_H-M   'P 1'
#
loop_
_entity.id
_entity.type
_entity.pdbx_description
1 polymer ?
#
loop_
_entity_poly.entity_id
_entity_poly.type
_entity_poly.pdbx_seq_one_letter_code
_entity_poly.pdbx_strand_id
1 'polypeptide(L)'
;MVALCRMNGMSAQEAFDMVGKLLQERYRRWDVVEGQVRSWGKEVDAQAQRYIEAIKCVVKANLYWSFESERYLGRNSNDVRRTRKVRVLANPPFLSKTKD
;
A
#
# COMPACT_ATOMS: atom_id res chain seq x y z
N MET A 1 -3.67 8.83 3.17
CA MET A 1 -2.31 9.30 2.83
C MET A 1 -2.27 10.10 1.54
N VAL A 2 -2.60 9.55 0.36
CA VAL A 2 -2.57 10.33 -0.91
C VAL A 2 -3.45 11.59 -0.83
N ALA A 3 -4.69 11.48 -0.33
CA ALA A 3 -5.56 12.64 -0.13
C ALA A 3 -4.93 13.70 0.79
N LEU A 4 -4.32 13.29 1.90
CA LEU A 4 -3.62 14.19 2.83
C LEU A 4 -2.41 14.87 2.16
N CYS A 5 -1.58 14.13 1.42
CA CYS A 5 -0.48 14.70 0.66
C CYS A 5 -0.98 15.78 -0.31
N ARG A 6 -2.09 15.51 -1.02
CA ARG A 6 -2.71 16.48 -1.93
C ARG A 6 -3.30 17.69 -1.22
N MET A 7 -3.94 17.50 -0.06
CA MET A 7 -4.44 18.60 0.78
C MET A 7 -3.31 19.49 1.29
N ASN A 8 -2.11 18.95 1.47
CA ASN A 8 -0.90 19.67 1.83
C ASN A 8 -0.15 20.28 0.62
N GLY A 9 -0.80 20.39 -0.54
CA GLY A 9 -0.27 21.09 -1.71
C GLY A 9 0.51 20.24 -2.69
N MET A 10 0.68 18.93 -2.47
CA MET A 10 1.31 18.06 -3.46
C MET A 10 0.39 17.83 -4.67
N SER A 11 0.98 17.77 -5.86
CA SER A 11 0.29 17.25 -7.05
C SER A 11 -0.14 15.80 -6.84
N ALA A 12 -1.01 15.28 -7.72
CA ALA A 12 -1.40 13.88 -7.65
C ALA A 12 -0.20 12.94 -7.77
N GLN A 13 0.73 13.22 -8.69
CA GLN A 13 1.92 12.39 -8.92
C GLN A 13 2.83 12.39 -7.69
N GLU A 14 3.18 13.56 -7.16
CA GLU A 14 4.01 13.68 -5.95
C GLU A 14 3.39 12.98 -4.75
N ALA A 15 2.06 13.07 -4.59
CA ALA A 15 1.35 12.40 -3.53
C ALA A 15 1.42 10.86 -3.64
N PHE A 16 1.28 10.31 -4.85
CA PHE A 16 1.45 8.86 -5.08
C PHE A 16 2.90 8.43 -4.86
N ASP A 17 3.88 9.22 -5.32
CA ASP A 17 5.30 8.92 -5.16
C ASP A 17 5.72 8.93 -3.68
N MET A 18 5.23 9.92 -2.91
CA MET A 18 5.45 9.98 -1.46
C MET A 18 4.86 8.76 -0.75
N VAL A 19 3.61 8.39 -1.04
CA VAL A 19 2.99 7.21 -0.42
C VAL A 19 3.70 5.92 -0.85
N GLY A 20 4.14 5.84 -2.11
CA GLY A 20 4.95 4.73 -2.61
C GLY A 20 6.28 4.59 -1.86
N LYS A 21 6.96 5.71 -1.60
CA LYS A 21 8.20 5.74 -0.79
C LYS A 21 7.93 5.25 0.64
N LEU A 22 6.88 5.74 1.30
CA LEU A 22 6.51 5.30 2.65
C LEU A 22 6.23 3.79 2.70
N LEU A 23 5.54 3.25 1.68
CA LEU A 23 5.29 1.82 1.59
C LEU A 23 6.59 1.01 1.42
N GLN A 24 7.50 1.47 0.56
CA GLN A 24 8.82 0.84 0.39
C GLN A 24 9.65 0.86 1.67
N GLU A 25 9.63 1.96 2.42
CA GLU A 25 10.29 2.06 3.72
C GLU A 25 9.73 1.06 4.74
N ARG A 26 8.41 0.82 4.72
CA ARG A 26 7.80 -0.21 5.57
C ARG A 26 8.23 -1.62 5.17
N TYR A 27 8.33 -1.92 3.87
CA TYR A 27 8.88 -3.20 3.41
C TYR A 27 10.33 -3.39 3.81
N ARG A 28 11.19 -2.38 3.65
CA ARG A 28 12.60 -2.46 4.09
C ARG A 28 12.72 -2.66 5.60
N ARG A 29 11.86 -2.01 6.39
CA ARG A 29 11.85 -2.18 7.85
C ARG A 29 11.38 -3.57 8.25
N TRP A 30 10.51 -4.20 7.46
CA TRP A 30 9.96 -5.52 7.76
C TRP A 30 11.06 -6.55 8.02
N ASP A 31 12.01 -6.68 7.10
CA ASP A 31 13.08 -7.67 7.19
C ASP A 31 13.91 -7.48 8.47
N VAL A 32 14.15 -6.22 8.84
CA VAL A 32 14.87 -5.86 10.07
C VAL A 32 14.09 -6.29 11.31
N VAL A 33 12.79 -6.00 11.37
CA VAL A 33 11.98 -6.31 12.57
C VAL A 33 11.63 -7.79 12.68
N GLU A 34 11.51 -8.51 11.56
CA GLU A 34 11.33 -9.96 11.56
C GLU A 34 12.55 -10.68 12.15
N GLY A 35 13.76 -10.23 11.83
CA GLY A 35 14.99 -10.73 12.46
C GLY A 35 15.14 -10.37 13.95
N GLN A 36 14.32 -9.45 14.46
CA GLN A 36 14.31 -9.04 15.87
C GLN A 36 13.25 -9.76 16.70
N VAL A 37 12.48 -10.67 16.09
CA VAL A 37 11.50 -11.47 16.81
C VAL A 37 12.24 -12.33 17.84
N ARG A 38 11.87 -12.15 19.10
CA ARG A 38 12.46 -12.91 20.22
C ARG A 38 12.20 -14.40 20.02
N SER A 39 13.17 -15.24 20.37
CA SER A 39 12.93 -16.68 20.48
C SER A 39 12.26 -17.02 21.81
N TRP A 40 11.25 -17.88 21.73
CA TRP A 40 10.53 -18.46 22.88
C TRP A 40 10.64 -19.99 22.95
N GLY A 41 11.44 -20.58 22.06
CA GLY A 41 11.64 -22.02 21.95
C GLY A 41 11.02 -22.60 20.68
N LYS A 42 11.56 -23.73 20.24
CA LYS A 42 11.36 -24.29 18.89
C LYS A 42 9.90 -24.35 18.43
N GLU A 43 8.98 -24.77 19.30
CA GLU A 43 7.56 -24.90 18.95
C GLU A 43 6.91 -23.54 18.70
N VAL A 44 7.11 -22.59 19.63
CA VAL A 44 6.54 -21.24 19.53
C VAL A 44 7.18 -20.46 18.39
N ASP A 45 8.49 -20.61 18.18
CA ASP A 45 9.21 -19.98 17.07
C ASP A 45 8.66 -20.46 15.72
N ALA A 46 8.34 -21.74 15.59
CA ALA A 46 7.73 -22.29 14.38
C ALA A 46 6.31 -21.74 14.15
N GLN A 47 5.52 -21.53 15.22
CA GLN A 47 4.19 -20.91 15.12
C GLN A 47 4.29 -19.43 14.75
N ALA A 48 5.19 -18.69 15.39
CA ALA A 48 5.46 -17.29 15.11
C ALA A 48 5.87 -17.08 13.65
N GLN A 49 6.79 -17.91 13.13
CA GLN A 49 7.21 -17.81 11.73
C GLN A 49 6.06 -18.07 10.75
N ARG A 50 5.22 -19.08 11.02
CA ARG A 50 4.02 -19.33 10.19
C ARG A 50 3.06 -18.16 10.22
N TYR A 51 2.86 -17.55 11.38
CA TYR A 51 2.00 -16.38 11.52
C TYR A 51 2.53 -15.17 10.76
N ILE A 52 3.83 -14.89 10.85
CA ILE A 52 4.50 -13.82 10.11
C ILE A 52 4.35 -14.03 8.60
N GLU A 53 4.56 -15.26 8.12
CA GLU A 53 4.38 -15.61 6.70
C GLU A 53 2.92 -15.40 6.26
N ALA A 54 1.95 -15.82 7.07
CA ALA A 54 0.53 -15.58 6.77
C ALA A 54 0.21 -14.08 6.61
N ILE A 55 0.79 -13.22 7.47
CA ILE A 55 0.61 -11.77 7.31
C ILE A 55 1.22 -11.27 5.99
N LYS A 56 2.40 -11.76 5.60
CA LYS A 56 3.01 -11.42 4.29
C LYS A 56 2.10 -11.85 3.14
N CYS A 57 1.49 -13.03 3.23
CA CYS A 57 0.50 -13.49 2.25
C CYS A 57 -0.70 -12.54 2.16
N VAL A 58 -1.20 -12.00 3.27
CA VAL A 58 -2.31 -11.02 3.27
C VAL A 58 -1.92 -9.75 2.51
N VAL A 59 -0.71 -9.22 2.72
CA VAL A 59 -0.23 -8.02 2.01
C VAL A 59 -0.16 -8.29 0.49
N LYS A 60 0.38 -9.45 0.11
CA LYS A 60 0.43 -9.88 -1.30
C LYS A 60 -0.99 -10.05 -1.87
N ALA A 61 -1.88 -10.74 -1.17
CA ALA A 61 -3.26 -10.97 -1.60
C ALA A 61 -4.01 -9.66 -1.81
N ASN A 62 -3.83 -8.67 -0.93
CA ASN A 62 -4.43 -7.34 -1.09
C ASN A 62 -3.97 -6.64 -2.38
N LEU A 63 -2.69 -6.79 -2.75
CA LEU A 63 -2.18 -6.27 -4.02
C LEU A 63 -2.89 -6.94 -5.21
N TYR A 64 -2.94 -8.27 -5.24
CA TYR A 64 -3.61 -8.98 -6.34
C TYR A 64 -5.10 -8.64 -6.42
N TRP A 65 -5.81 -8.71 -5.30
CA TRP A 65 -7.23 -8.42 -5.24
C TRP A 65 -7.57 -6.98 -5.69
N SER A 66 -6.69 -6.02 -5.41
CA SER A 66 -6.87 -4.63 -5.88
C SER A 66 -6.85 -4.51 -7.40
N PHE A 67 -6.15 -5.41 -8.11
CA PHE A 67 -6.16 -5.50 -9.58
C PHE A 67 -7.27 -6.42 -10.11
N GLU A 68 -7.61 -7.50 -9.41
CA GLU A 68 -8.59 -8.49 -9.90
C GLU A 68 -10.05 -8.08 -9.66
N SER A 69 -10.36 -7.36 -8.57
CA SER A 69 -11.74 -7.15 -8.11
C SER A 69 -12.59 -6.15 -8.91
N GLU A 70 -12.03 -5.52 -9.94
CA GLU A 70 -12.58 -4.36 -10.69
C GLU A 70 -12.98 -3.13 -9.84
N ARG A 71 -13.04 -3.24 -8.51
CA ARG A 71 -13.55 -2.22 -7.59
C ARG A 71 -12.85 -0.87 -7.74
N TYR A 72 -11.55 -0.86 -7.96
CA TYR A 72 -10.73 0.36 -8.01
C TYR A 72 -10.27 0.74 -9.41
N LEU A 73 -10.01 -0.27 -10.26
CA LEU A 73 -9.41 -0.08 -11.59
C LEU A 73 -10.39 -0.38 -12.73
N GLY A 74 -11.62 -0.80 -12.40
CA GLY A 74 -12.60 -1.28 -13.38
C GLY A 74 -12.04 -2.40 -14.25
N ARG A 75 -12.58 -2.49 -15.47
CA ARG A 75 -12.11 -3.43 -16.51
C ARG A 75 -10.72 -3.10 -17.08
N ASN A 76 -10.10 -1.98 -16.66
CA ASN A 76 -8.80 -1.54 -17.16
C ASN A 76 -7.62 -2.05 -16.32
N SER A 77 -7.86 -2.95 -15.35
CA SER A 77 -6.82 -3.42 -14.42
C SER A 77 -5.58 -3.97 -15.11
N ASN A 78 -5.73 -4.71 -16.21
CA ASN A 78 -4.62 -5.25 -16.99
C ASN A 78 -3.75 -4.14 -17.62
N ASP A 79 -4.37 -3.11 -18.19
CA ASP A 79 -3.64 -1.97 -18.75
C ASP A 79 -2.95 -1.15 -17.66
N VAL A 80 -3.61 -0.94 -16.52
CA VAL A 80 -3.00 -0.28 -15.37
C VAL A 80 -1.80 -1.09 -14.86
N ARG A 81 -1.91 -2.41 -14.78
CA ARG A 81 -0.81 -3.28 -14.32
C ARG A 81 0.39 -3.22 -15.26
N ARG A 82 0.14 -3.23 -16.57
CA ARG A 82 1.17 -3.14 -17.62
C ARG A 82 1.85 -1.77 -17.66
N THR A 83 1.06 -0.70 -17.62
CA THR A 83 1.57 0.67 -17.82
C THR A 83 1.99 1.36 -16.51
N ARG A 84 1.52 0.84 -15.37
CA ARG A 84 1.63 1.47 -14.04
C ARG A 84 1.03 2.88 -13.97
N LYS A 85 0.07 3.20 -14.86
CA LYS A 85 -0.61 4.50 -14.91
C LYS A 85 -2.07 4.36 -14.50
N VAL A 86 -2.52 5.24 -13.62
CA VAL A 86 -3.92 5.35 -13.19
C VAL A 86 -4.46 6.74 -13.51
N ARG A 87 -5.72 6.82 -13.93
CA ARG A 87 -6.41 8.12 -14.07
C ARG A 87 -7.08 8.46 -12.76
N VAL A 88 -6.83 9.67 -12.26
CA VAL A 88 -7.42 10.18 -11.01
C VAL A 88 -8.07 11.54 -11.26
N LEU A 89 -9.01 11.90 -10.40
CA LEU A 89 -9.66 13.21 -10.47
C LEU A 89 -8.64 14.31 -10.21
N ALA A 90 -8.57 15.28 -11.14
CA ALA A 90 -7.75 16.46 -11.00
C ALA A 90 -8.18 17.30 -9.79
N ASN A 91 -9.48 17.48 -9.59
CA ASN A 91 -10.05 18.26 -8.48
C ASN A 91 -11.11 17.43 -7.73
N PRO A 92 -10.69 16.49 -6.86
CA PRO A 92 -11.64 15.72 -6.05
C PRO A 92 -12.27 16.61 -4.96
N PRO A 93 -13.45 16.24 -4.44
CA PRO A 93 -14.19 17.06 -3.46
C PRO A 93 -13.42 17.40 -2.18
N PHE A 94 -12.46 16.58 -1.76
CA PHE A 94 -11.63 16.88 -0.58
C PHE A 94 -10.58 17.98 -0.82
N LEU A 95 -10.41 18.48 -2.06
CA LEU A 95 -9.54 19.61 -2.39
C LEU A 95 -10.30 20.93 -2.61
N SER A 96 -11.63 20.90 -2.77
CA SER A 96 -12.38 22.16 -2.73
C SER A 96 -12.29 22.69 -1.32
N LYS A 97 -11.60 23.82 -1.13
CA LYS A 97 -11.60 24.57 0.13
C LYS A 97 -13.05 24.71 0.58
N THR A 98 -13.35 24.34 1.82
CA THR A 98 -14.54 24.85 2.52
C THR A 98 -14.49 26.36 2.33
N LYS A 99 -15.43 26.90 1.57
CA LYS A 99 -15.67 28.35 1.55
C LYS A 99 -16.29 28.64 2.91
N ASP A 100 -15.44 29.02 3.86
CA ASP A 100 -15.86 29.83 5.00
C ASP A 100 -15.84 31.30 4.58
#